data_AF-A0A2G9M868-F1
#
_entry.id   AF-A0A2G9M868-F1
#
_cell.length_a   1.000
_cell.length_b   1.000
_cell.length_c   1.000
_cell.angle_alpha   90.00
_cell.angle_beta   90.00
_cell.angle_gamma   90.00
#
_symmetry.space_group_name_H-M   'P 1'
#
loop_
_entity.id
_entity.type
_entity.pdbx_description
1 polymer ?
#
loop_
_entity_poly.entity_id
_entity_poly.type
_entity_poly.pdbx_seq_one_letter_code
_entity_poly.pdbx_strand_id
1 'polypeptide(L)'
;MTEVKTIKDVDEQAWAEFKSLAAKNNVKMGVFFKTMLNEYKKSTNTFWERILNGEKILSDKEADEMEKVVVAVRKEHGFRV
;
A
#
# COMPACT_ATOMS: atom_id res chain seq x y z
N MET A 1 27.22 -12.14 -20.64
CA MET A 1 27.46 -11.52 -19.31
C MET A 1 26.17 -10.88 -18.86
N THR A 2 25.65 -11.26 -17.68
CA THR A 2 24.40 -10.71 -17.15
C THR A 2 24.67 -9.31 -16.63
N GLU A 3 24.01 -8.30 -17.20
CA GLU A 3 24.18 -6.90 -16.82
C GLU A 3 23.71 -6.70 -15.37
N VAL A 4 24.63 -6.30 -14.49
CA VAL A 4 24.33 -6.04 -13.08
C VAL A 4 23.62 -4.70 -13.01
N LYS A 5 22.29 -4.73 -12.82
CA LYS A 5 21.48 -3.52 -12.61
C LYS A 5 21.90 -2.87 -11.28
N THR A 6 22.59 -1.74 -11.38
CA THR A 6 22.86 -0.86 -10.23
C THR A 6 21.66 0.03 -9.96
N ILE A 7 21.54 0.51 -8.73
CA ILE A 7 20.53 1.51 -8.39
C ILE A 7 21.00 2.85 -8.96
N LYS A 8 20.18 3.44 -9.84
CA LYS A 8 20.49 4.72 -10.47
C LYS A 8 20.44 5.84 -9.42
N ASP A 9 21.33 6.83 -9.54
CA ASP A 9 21.35 8.06 -8.74
C ASP A 9 21.57 7.86 -7.22
N VAL A 10 22.29 6.80 -6.83
CA VAL A 10 22.77 6.62 -5.45
C VAL A 10 24.21 7.11 -5.36
N ASP A 11 24.45 8.11 -4.51
CA ASP A 11 25.80 8.59 -4.26
C ASP A 11 26.66 7.54 -3.51
N GLU A 12 27.98 7.72 -3.56
CA GLU A 12 28.91 6.75 -2.96
C GLU A 12 28.76 6.66 -1.43
N GLN A 13 28.39 7.76 -0.77
CA GLN A 13 28.23 7.81 0.67
C GLN A 13 27.03 6.96 1.10
N ALA A 14 25.88 7.17 0.49
CA ALA A 14 24.66 6.38 0.71
C ALA A 14 24.91 4.90 0.39
N TRP A 15 25.68 4.60 -0.66
CA TRP A 15 26.04 3.22 -0.99
C TRP A 15 26.90 2.56 0.09
N ALA A 16 27.86 3.30 0.67
CA ALA A 16 28.69 2.84 1.78
C ALA A 16 27.85 2.61 3.05
N GLU A 17 26.90 3.50 3.32
CA GLU A 17 25.97 3.37 4.44
C GLU A 17 25.10 2.11 4.31
N PHE A 18 24.53 1.84 3.13
CA PHE A 18 23.76 0.62 2.89
C PHE A 18 24.58 -0.65 3.12
N LYS A 19 25.82 -0.69 2.63
CA LYS A 19 26.73 -1.83 2.86
C LYS A 19 27.05 -2.01 4.34
N SER A 20 27.33 -0.91 5.04
CA SER A 20 27.60 -0.93 6.49
C SER A 20 26.41 -1.48 7.27
N LEU A 21 25.19 -1.03 6.93
CA LEU A 21 23.95 -1.50 7.57
C LEU A 21 23.67 -2.99 7.27
N ALA A 22 23.84 -3.43 6.03
CA ALA A 22 23.66 -4.84 5.67
C ALA A 22 24.67 -5.75 6.40
N ALA A 23 25.94 -5.31 6.49
CA ALA A 23 26.98 -6.02 7.22
C ALA A 23 26.70 -6.08 8.73
N LYS A 24 26.29 -4.96 9.35
CA LYS A 24 25.90 -4.92 10.78
C LYS A 24 24.75 -5.88 11.10
N ASN A 25 23.83 -6.08 10.17
CA ASN A 25 22.70 -7.00 10.32
C ASN A 25 23.00 -8.42 9.82
N ASN A 26 24.24 -8.71 9.40
CA ASN A 26 24.67 -9.99 8.86
C ASN A 26 23.78 -10.54 7.71
N VAL A 27 23.35 -9.65 6.82
CA VAL A 27 22.50 -9.99 5.67
C VAL A 27 23.13 -9.56 4.36
N LYS A 28 22.82 -10.30 3.28
CA LYS A 28 23.22 -9.91 1.92
C LYS A 28 22.47 -8.63 1.50
N MET A 29 23.13 -7.75 0.74
CA MET A 29 22.54 -6.49 0.24
C MET A 29 21.19 -6.67 -0.45
N GLY A 30 21.05 -7.70 -1.29
CA GLY A 30 19.76 -7.98 -1.95
C GLY A 30 18.63 -8.32 -0.97
N VAL A 31 18.95 -9.02 0.12
CA VAL A 31 17.99 -9.33 1.19
C VAL A 31 17.66 -8.07 1.99
N PHE A 32 18.67 -7.26 2.31
CA PHE A 32 18.49 -5.97 2.98
C PHE A 32 17.52 -5.06 2.24
N PHE A 33 17.72 -4.84 0.93
CA PHE A 33 16.82 -4.00 0.14
C PHE A 33 15.42 -4.59 0.02
N LYS A 34 15.30 -5.92 -0.10
CA LYS A 34 13.99 -6.59 -0.13
C LYS A 34 13.22 -6.36 1.17
N THR A 35 13.89 -6.46 2.32
CA THR A 35 13.29 -6.18 3.63
C THR A 35 12.87 -4.71 3.73
N MET A 36 13.73 -3.78 3.33
CA MET A 36 13.42 -2.34 3.33
C MET A 36 12.18 -2.02 2.48
N LEU A 37 12.07 -2.60 1.28
CA LEU A 37 10.89 -2.45 0.42
C LEU A 37 9.63 -3.06 1.04
N ASN A 38 9.74 -4.21 1.69
CA ASN A 38 8.60 -4.85 2.36
C ASN A 38 8.09 -4.01 3.53
N GLU A 39 8.99 -3.47 4.34
CA GLU A 39 8.62 -2.58 5.46
C GLU A 39 7.98 -1.28 4.94
N TYR A 40 8.52 -0.69 3.87
CA TYR A 40 7.89 0.46 3.22
C TYR A 40 6.48 0.12 2.74
N LYS A 41 6.27 -1.01 2.04
CA LYS A 41 4.95 -1.45 1.59
C LYS A 41 3.98 -1.66 2.73
N LYS A 42 4.40 -2.29 3.84
CA LYS A 42 3.56 -2.42 5.03
C LYS A 42 3.16 -1.05 5.56
N SER A 43 4.10 -0.12 5.67
CA SER A 43 3.82 1.23 6.17
C SER A 43 2.87 2.03 5.27
N THR A 44 2.90 1.84 3.95
CA THR A 44 2.08 2.61 3.01
C THR A 44 0.73 1.96 2.68
N ASN A 45 0.64 0.63 2.67
CA ASN A 45 -0.62 -0.07 2.45
C ASN A 45 -1.62 0.10 3.61
N THR A 46 -1.12 0.26 4.83
CA THR A 46 -1.97 0.34 6.03
C THR A 46 -2.99 1.49 6.01
N PHE A 47 -2.74 2.58 5.27
CA PHE A 47 -3.71 3.68 5.18
C PHE A 47 -4.98 3.26 4.42
N TRP A 48 -4.84 2.75 3.20
CA TRP A 48 -5.98 2.33 2.38
C TRP A 48 -6.58 1.02 2.87
N GLU A 49 -5.76 0.09 3.35
CA GLU A 49 -6.26 -1.16 3.96
C GLU A 49 -7.08 -0.87 5.21
N ARG A 50 -6.75 0.13 6.02
CA ARG A 50 -7.59 0.53 7.16
C ARG A 50 -8.91 1.18 6.75
N ILE A 51 -8.94 1.90 5.63
CA ILE A 51 -10.17 2.50 5.09
C ILE A 51 -11.07 1.43 4.45
N LEU A 52 -10.47 0.54 3.65
CA LEU A 52 -11.20 -0.46 2.85
C LEU A 52 -11.56 -1.72 3.64
N ASN A 53 -10.76 -2.11 4.62
CA ASN A 53 -11.02 -3.23 5.52
C ASN A 53 -11.58 -2.76 6.88
N GLY A 54 -12.08 -1.52 6.97
CA GLY A 54 -12.92 -1.12 8.08
C GLY A 54 -14.09 -2.08 8.20
N GLU A 55 -14.42 -2.45 9.44
CA GLU A 55 -15.52 -3.37 9.77
C GLU A 55 -16.79 -2.99 8.98
N LYS A 56 -17.52 -3.98 8.42
CA LYS A 56 -18.80 -3.70 7.76
C LYS A 56 -19.72 -3.01 8.76
N ILE A 57 -19.88 -1.69 8.62
CA ILE A 57 -20.72 -0.87 9.51
C ILE A 57 -22.19 -1.26 9.35
N LEU A 58 -22.56 -1.74 8.17
CA LEU A 58 -23.90 -2.18 7.81
C LEU A 58 -23.87 -3.67 7.48
N SER A 59 -24.88 -4.39 7.94
CA SER A 59 -25.21 -5.69 7.37
C SER A 59 -25.61 -5.55 5.91
N ASP A 60 -25.47 -6.62 5.12
CA ASP A 60 -25.83 -6.61 3.70
C ASP A 60 -27.31 -6.20 3.51
N LYS A 61 -28.18 -6.57 4.45
CA LYS A 61 -29.59 -6.16 4.46
C LYS A 61 -29.76 -4.64 4.66
N GLU A 62 -29.05 -4.05 5.61
CA GLU A 62 -29.11 -2.61 5.87
C GLU A 62 -28.54 -1.81 4.70
N ALA A 63 -27.50 -2.33 4.04
CA ALA A 63 -26.94 -1.72 2.84
C ALA A 63 -27.97 -1.73 1.68
N ASP A 64 -28.63 -2.85 1.43
CA ASP A 64 -29.67 -2.99 0.39
C ASP A 64 -30.88 -2.07 0.64
N GLU A 65 -31.30 -1.92 1.89
CA GLU A 65 -32.40 -1.03 2.27
C GLU A 65 -32.03 0.44 2.04
N MET A 66 -30.80 0.82 2.41
CA MET A 66 -30.30 2.17 2.23
C MET A 66 -30.12 2.53 0.76
N GLU A 67 -29.64 1.60 -0.06
CA GLU A 67 -29.53 1.78 -1.51
C GLU A 67 -30.90 2.09 -2.13
N LYS A 68 -31.94 1.33 -1.78
CA LYS A 68 -33.30 1.54 -2.29
C LYS A 68 -33.84 2.93 -1.94
N VAL A 69 -33.61 3.39 -0.71
CA VAL A 69 -34.02 4.73 -0.28
C VAL A 69 -33.28 5.81 -1.08
N VAL A 70 -31.96 5.68 -1.23
CA VAL A 70 -31.15 6.65 -1.97
C VAL A 70 -31.56 6.69 -3.45
N VAL A 71 -31.81 5.54 -4.06
CA VAL A 71 -32.30 5.43 -5.45
C VAL A 71 -33.65 6.11 -5.62
N ALA A 72 -34.58 5.90 -4.68
CA ALA A 72 -35.90 6.54 -4.70
C ALA A 72 -35.77 8.07 -4.60
N VAL A 73 -35.02 8.58 -3.62
CA VAL A 73 -34.78 10.02 -3.43
C VAL A 73 -34.11 10.64 -4.65
N ARG A 74 -33.12 9.97 -5.24
CA ARG A 74 -32.44 10.44 -6.45
C ARG A 74 -33.39 10.55 -7.64
N LYS A 75 -34.24 9.54 -7.84
CA LYS A 75 -35.24 9.54 -8.90
C LYS A 75 -36.27 10.67 -8.72
N GLU A 76 -36.72 10.92 -7.48
CA GLU A 76 -37.61 12.04 -7.16
C GLU A 76 -36.99 13.40 -7.49
N HIS A 77 -35.69 13.55 -7.28
CA HIS A 77 -34.96 14.79 -7.58
C HIS A 77 -34.42 14.86 -9.02
N GLY A 78 -34.85 13.95 -9.90
CA GLY A 78 -34.50 13.95 -11.32
C GLY A 78 -33.07 13.53 -11.64
N PHE A 79 -32.34 12.97 -10.68
CA PHE A 79 -31.03 12.38 -10.95
C PHE A 79 -31.20 11.09 -11.76
N ARG A 80 -30.25 10.85 -12.68
CA ARG A 80 -30.17 9.59 -13.40
C ARG A 80 -29.67 8.52 -12.45
N VAL A 81 -30.49 7.48 -12.26
CA VAL A 81 -30.22 6.34 -11.38
C VAL A 81 -30.18 5.08 -12.22
#